data_AF-A0A3A1XUL8-F1
#
_entry.id   AF-A0A3A1XUL8-F1
#
_cell.length_a   1.000
_cell.length_b   1.000
_cell.length_c   1.000
_cell.angle_alpha   90.00
_cell.angle_beta   90.00
_cell.angle_gamma   90.00
#
_symmetry.space_group_name_H-M   'P 1'
#
loop_
_entity.id
_entity.type
_entity.pdbx_description
1 polymer ?
#
loop_
_entity_poly.entity_id
_entity_poly.type
_entity_poly.pdbx_seq_one_letter_code
_entity_poly.pdbx_strand_id
1 'polypeptide(L)'
;LLTYPIATILAEKLQTILVREEFNTRMRDFYDLHALRVSQGDNVFKKEEIAKAFYATSQTRNTFYLLSNVNEIFDRIKDSEVMRIKWKDYQRKAPWAKSLSWEEIMQDMNFFLMFFHNEVVA
;
A
#
# COMPACT_ATOMS: atom_id res chain seq x y z
N LEU A 1 15.62 15.81 -13.81
CA LEU A 1 14.79 15.36 -12.66
C LEU A 1 14.95 13.85 -12.58
N LEU A 2 15.54 13.33 -11.51
CA LEU A 2 15.59 11.88 -11.28
C LEU A 2 14.16 11.45 -10.94
N THR A 3 13.47 10.86 -11.90
CA THR A 3 12.17 10.25 -11.67
C THR A 3 12.40 9.09 -10.70
N TYR A 4 11.82 9.16 -9.49
CA TYR A 4 11.87 8.03 -8.57
C TYR A 4 11.24 6.81 -9.26
N PRO A 5 11.88 5.63 -9.23
CA PRO A 5 11.30 4.43 -9.81
C PRO A 5 9.92 4.17 -9.20
N ILE A 6 8.95 3.79 -10.03
CA ILE A 6 7.58 3.44 -9.59
C ILE A 6 7.62 2.42 -8.44
N ALA A 7 8.53 1.44 -8.52
CA ALA A 7 8.77 0.46 -7.47
C ALA A 7 9.13 1.09 -6.11
N THR A 8 9.97 2.14 -6.10
CA THR A 8 10.33 2.87 -4.88
C THR A 8 9.14 3.64 -4.31
N ILE A 9 8.36 4.31 -5.16
CA ILE A 9 7.16 5.04 -4.73
C ILE A 9 6.15 4.09 -4.09
N LEU A 10 5.89 2.93 -4.72
CA LEU A 10 5.02 1.90 -4.18
C LEU A 10 5.55 1.35 -2.85
N ALA A 11 6.84 1.02 -2.78
CA ALA A 11 7.48 0.51 -1.59
C ALA A 11 7.34 1.45 -0.39
N GLU A 12 7.58 2.75 -0.58
CA GLU A 12 7.48 3.74 0.49
C GLU A 12 6.05 3.91 1.00
N LYS A 13 5.06 3.89 0.09
CA LYS A 13 3.64 3.99 0.43
C LYS A 13 3.16 2.77 1.21
N LEU A 14 3.43 1.57 0.69
CA LEU A 14 3.06 0.32 1.33
C LEU A 14 3.72 0.21 2.71
N GLN A 15 5.02 0.52 2.81
CA GLN A 15 5.73 0.49 4.09
C GLN A 15 5.11 1.48 5.08
N THR A 16 4.77 2.69 4.64
CA THR A 16 4.13 3.70 5.51
C THR A 16 2.76 3.25 6.00
N ILE A 17 1.97 2.61 5.12
CA ILE A 17 0.65 2.07 5.48
C ILE A 17 0.81 0.95 6.52
N LEU A 18 1.71 -0.01 6.27
CA LEU A 18 1.92 -1.17 7.13
C LEU A 18 2.47 -0.80 8.51
N VAL A 19 3.38 0.18 8.62
CA VAL A 19 3.88 0.63 9.94
C VAL A 19 2.78 1.28 10.77
N ARG A 20 1.87 2.00 10.12
CA ARG A 20 0.86 2.82 10.81
C ARG A 20 -0.41 2.05 11.14
N GLU A 21 -0.64 0.92 10.48
CA GLU A 21 -1.77 0.04 10.70
C GLU A 21 -3.11 0.82 10.78
N GLU A 22 -3.96 0.49 11.75
CA GLU A 22 -5.25 1.14 12.04
C GLU A 22 -5.12 2.59 12.53
N PHE A 23 -3.93 2.99 13.01
CA PHE A 23 -3.64 4.36 13.45
C PHE A 23 -3.34 5.29 12.28
N ASN A 24 -3.26 4.76 11.04
CA ASN A 24 -2.93 5.58 9.88
C ASN A 24 -3.99 6.68 9.63
N THR A 25 -3.51 7.89 9.34
CA THR A 25 -4.33 9.07 8.99
C THR A 25 -4.03 9.57 7.56
N ARG A 26 -3.04 8.99 6.88
CA ARG A 26 -2.65 9.33 5.51
C ARG A 26 -3.50 8.58 4.48
N MET A 27 -4.80 8.87 4.44
CA MET A 27 -5.74 8.23 3.50
C MET A 27 -5.35 8.44 2.02
N ARG A 28 -4.61 9.52 1.71
CA ARG A 28 -4.07 9.74 0.36
C ARG A 28 -3.14 8.62 -0.12
N ASP A 29 -2.35 8.00 0.75
CA ASP A 29 -1.44 6.93 0.32
C ASP A 29 -2.21 5.73 -0.25
N PHE A 30 -3.37 5.42 0.33
CA PHE A 30 -4.28 4.39 -0.19
C PHE A 30 -4.85 4.74 -1.56
N TYR A 31 -5.29 5.99 -1.74
CA TYR A 31 -5.76 6.48 -3.04
C TYR A 31 -4.64 6.47 -4.08
N ASP A 32 -3.42 6.85 -3.70
CA ASP A 32 -2.28 6.91 -4.62
C ASP A 32 -1.91 5.52 -5.13
N LEU A 33 -2.08 4.45 -4.33
CA LEU A 33 -1.92 3.07 -4.82
C LEU A 33 -2.92 2.76 -5.95
N HIS A 34 -4.21 3.08 -5.73
CA HIS A 34 -5.25 2.93 -6.75
C HIS A 34 -4.93 3.74 -8.02
N ALA A 35 -4.64 5.03 -7.85
CA ALA A 35 -4.37 5.94 -8.96
C ALA A 35 -3.13 5.52 -9.76
N LEU A 36 -2.07 5.04 -9.10
CA LEU A 36 -0.89 4.50 -9.76
C LEU A 36 -1.23 3.23 -10.56
N ARG A 37 -1.99 2.30 -9.96
CA ARG A 37 -2.40 1.07 -10.63
C ARG A 37 -3.20 1.34 -11.90
N VAL A 38 -4.24 2.16 -11.78
CA VAL A 38 -5.12 2.51 -12.91
C VAL A 38 -4.39 3.31 -13.98
N SER A 39 -3.52 4.25 -13.60
CA SER A 39 -2.83 5.12 -14.58
C SER A 39 -1.72 4.41 -15.36
N GLN A 40 -1.03 3.44 -14.75
CA GLN A 40 0.08 2.72 -15.38
C GLN A 40 -0.35 1.41 -16.04
N GLY A 41 -1.38 0.76 -15.53
CA GLY A 41 -1.78 -0.58 -15.92
C GLY A 41 -0.94 -1.67 -15.23
N ASP A 42 -1.58 -2.82 -14.98
CA ASP A 42 -1.00 -3.89 -14.16
C ASP A 42 0.31 -4.47 -14.72
N ASN A 43 0.50 -4.43 -16.05
CA ASN A 43 1.67 -4.97 -16.75
C ASN A 43 2.97 -4.17 -16.53
N VAL A 44 2.88 -2.93 -16.03
CA VAL A 44 4.05 -2.10 -15.72
C VAL A 44 4.72 -2.54 -14.42
N PHE A 45 3.99 -3.19 -13.52
CA PHE A 45 4.48 -3.56 -12.21
C PHE A 45 5.25 -4.89 -12.26
N LYS A 46 6.58 -4.79 -12.17
CA LYS A 46 7.44 -5.97 -12.06
C LYS A 46 7.58 -6.39 -10.62
N LYS A 47 7.14 -7.61 -10.32
CA LYS A 47 7.16 -8.20 -8.98
C LYS A 47 8.53 -8.09 -8.32
N GLU A 48 9.60 -8.50 -9.02
CA GLU A 48 10.95 -8.53 -8.43
C GLU A 48 11.48 -7.12 -8.12
N GLU A 49 11.15 -6.12 -8.95
CA GLU A 49 11.59 -4.74 -8.72
C GLU A 49 10.88 -4.13 -7.49
N ILE A 50 9.58 -4.39 -7.35
CA ILE A 50 8.77 -3.91 -6.22
C ILE A 50 9.17 -4.62 -4.92
N ALA A 51 9.37 -5.94 -4.95
CA ALA A 51 9.86 -6.72 -3.81
C ALA A 51 11.21 -6.20 -3.30
N LYS A 52 12.18 -6.00 -4.20
CA LYS A 52 13.49 -5.43 -3.87
C LYS A 52 13.39 -4.02 -3.29
N ALA A 53 12.56 -3.16 -3.89
CA ALA A 53 12.37 -1.80 -3.39
C ALA A 53 11.74 -1.78 -2.00
N PHE A 54 10.76 -2.66 -1.74
CA PHE A 54 10.12 -2.80 -0.43
C PHE A 54 11.08 -3.33 0.64
N TYR A 55 11.87 -4.36 0.30
CA TYR A 55 12.93 -4.88 1.17
C TYR A 55 13.92 -3.77 1.55
N ALA A 56 14.47 -3.07 0.55
CA ALA A 56 15.44 -2.00 0.77
C ALA A 56 14.87 -0.84 1.61
N THR A 57 13.61 -0.47 1.35
CA THR A 57 12.89 0.57 2.11
C THR A 57 12.69 0.14 3.56
N SER A 58 12.24 -1.11 3.78
CA SER A 58 12.00 -1.66 5.11
C SER A 58 13.29 -1.81 5.91
N GLN A 59 14.39 -2.23 5.27
CA GLN A 59 15.71 -2.29 5.88
C GLN A 59 16.18 -0.90 6.29
N THR A 60 16.11 0.08 5.37
CA THR A 60 16.54 1.47 5.63
C THR A 60 15.75 2.12 6.77
N ARG A 61 14.46 1.80 6.89
CA ARG A 61 13.56 2.36 7.91
C ARG A 61 13.49 1.53 9.20
N ASN A 62 14.30 0.46 9.33
CA ASN A 62 14.29 -0.48 10.46
C ASN A 62 12.91 -1.12 10.72
N THR A 63 12.19 -1.45 9.65
CA THR A 63 10.85 -2.06 9.71
C THR A 63 10.80 -3.42 9.03
N PHE A 64 11.91 -4.17 9.07
CA PHE A 64 12.01 -5.49 8.47
C PHE A 64 11.02 -6.50 9.08
N TYR A 65 10.68 -6.32 10.36
CA TYR A 65 9.69 -7.12 11.10
C TYR A 65 8.28 -7.09 10.49
N LEU A 66 7.98 -6.14 9.59
CA LEU A 66 6.71 -6.11 8.89
C LEU A 66 6.54 -7.31 7.96
N LEU A 67 7.63 -7.80 7.36
CA LEU A 67 7.59 -8.87 6.35
C LEU A 67 6.96 -10.16 6.87
N SER A 68 7.22 -10.51 8.14
CA SER A 68 6.63 -11.69 8.78
C SER A 68 5.14 -11.52 9.12
N ASN A 69 4.63 -10.29 9.13
CA ASN A 69 3.30 -9.96 9.65
C ASN A 69 2.41 -9.23 8.63
N VAL A 70 2.84 -9.13 7.36
CA VAL A 70 2.13 -8.35 6.31
C VAL A 70 0.66 -8.73 6.22
N ASN A 71 0.35 -10.03 6.26
CA ASN A 71 -1.03 -10.53 6.14
C ASN A 71 -1.88 -10.14 7.34
N GLU A 72 -1.36 -10.34 8.55
CA GLU A 72 -2.06 -10.02 9.78
C GLU A 72 -2.32 -8.50 9.89
N ILE A 73 -1.33 -7.69 9.53
CA ILE A 73 -1.46 -6.23 9.47
C ILE A 73 -2.50 -5.81 8.42
N PHE A 74 -2.46 -6.42 7.23
CA PHE A 74 -3.42 -6.13 6.18
C PHE A 74 -4.85 -6.45 6.63
N ASP A 75 -5.09 -7.62 7.24
CA ASP A 75 -6.41 -8.01 7.73
C ASP A 75 -6.91 -7.05 8.82
N ARG A 76 -6.04 -6.64 9.76
CA ARG A 76 -6.37 -5.60 10.75
C ARG A 76 -6.80 -4.28 10.10
N ILE A 77 -6.05 -3.80 9.10
CA ILE A 77 -6.39 -2.56 8.39
C ILE A 77 -7.72 -2.71 7.67
N LYS A 78 -7.88 -3.79 6.90
CA LYS A 78 -9.05 -4.09 6.08
C LYS A 78 -10.31 -4.17 6.91
N ASP A 79 -10.25 -4.83 8.07
CA ASP A 79 -11.41 -5.08 8.92
C ASP A 79 -11.73 -3.92 9.88
N SER A 80 -10.80 -2.97 10.04
CA SER A 80 -10.96 -1.81 10.91
C SER A 80 -12.08 -0.86 10.46
N GLU A 81 -13.14 -0.77 11.27
CA GLU A 81 -14.21 0.23 11.08
C GLU A 81 -13.68 1.68 11.19
N VAL A 82 -12.67 1.90 12.04
CA VAL A 82 -12.01 3.21 12.16
C VAL A 82 -11.37 3.63 10.84
N MET A 83 -10.72 2.70 10.14
CA MET A 83 -10.13 2.98 8.82
C MET A 83 -11.20 3.24 7.76
N ARG A 84 -12.31 2.50 7.76
CA ARG A 84 -13.48 2.77 6.89
C ARG A 84 -14.03 4.18 7.09
N ILE A 85 -14.19 4.61 8.35
CA ILE A 85 -14.66 5.96 8.67
C ILE A 85 -13.68 7.02 8.16
N LYS A 86 -12.38 6.84 8.42
CA LYS A 86 -11.34 7.77 7.93
C LYS A 86 -11.33 7.86 6.41
N TRP A 87 -11.54 6.75 5.70
CA TRP A 87 -11.66 6.74 4.24
C TRP A 87 -12.87 7.58 3.78
N LYS A 88 -14.05 7.35 4.36
CA LYS A 88 -15.25 8.15 4.07
C LYS A 88 -15.03 9.64 4.32
N ASP A 89 -14.36 10.00 5.40
CA ASP A 89 -14.01 11.40 5.70
C ASP A 89 -13.02 12.01 4.71
N TYR A 90 -12.06 11.21 4.23
CA TYR A 90 -11.16 11.63 3.16
C TYR A 90 -11.93 11.91 1.87
N GLN A 91 -12.87 11.05 1.47
CA GLN A 91 -13.68 11.23 0.25
C GLN A 91 -14.52 12.52 0.26
N ARG A 92 -14.94 13.00 1.44
CA ARG A 92 -15.63 14.29 1.58
C ARG A 92 -14.77 15.47 1.12
N LYS A 93 -13.44 15.37 1.29
CA LYS A 93 -12.45 16.40 0.97
C LYS A 93 -11.72 16.16 -0.36
N ALA A 94 -11.84 14.96 -0.92
CA ALA A 94 -11.16 14.52 -2.15
C ALA A 94 -12.18 14.05 -3.20
N PRO A 95 -12.71 14.95 -4.05
CA PRO A 95 -13.75 14.63 -5.03
C PRO A 95 -13.37 13.48 -5.98
N TRP A 96 -12.10 13.37 -6.33
CA TRP A 96 -11.56 12.30 -7.19
C TRP A 96 -11.60 10.90 -6.56
N ALA A 97 -11.78 10.78 -5.25
CA ALA A 97 -11.87 9.50 -4.55
C ALA A 97 -13.32 9.08 -4.24
N LYS A 98 -14.33 9.89 -4.59
CA LYS A 98 -15.73 9.70 -4.16
C LYS A 98 -16.39 8.41 -4.61
N SER A 99 -15.97 7.85 -5.74
CA SER A 99 -16.56 6.63 -6.30
C SER A 99 -15.95 5.34 -5.74
N LEU A 100 -14.85 5.43 -4.98
CA LEU A 100 -14.08 4.27 -4.56
C LEU A 100 -14.51 3.79 -3.17
N SER A 101 -15.02 2.58 -3.08
CA SER A 101 -15.29 1.90 -1.82
C SER A 101 -14.00 1.59 -1.05
N TRP A 102 -14.14 1.33 0.26
CA TRP A 102 -13.00 0.86 1.06
C TRP A 102 -12.50 -0.50 0.56
N GLU A 103 -13.43 -1.34 0.12
CA GLU A 103 -13.17 -2.68 -0.39
C GLU A 103 -12.32 -2.64 -1.68
N GLU A 104 -12.62 -1.73 -2.62
CA GLU A 104 -11.79 -1.51 -3.81
C GLU A 104 -10.37 -1.07 -3.45
N ILE A 105 -10.23 -0.15 -2.49
CA ILE A 105 -8.93 0.30 -2.00
C ILE A 105 -8.13 -0.85 -1.36
N MET A 106 -8.79 -1.72 -0.59
CA MET A 106 -8.16 -2.90 -0.01
C MET A 106 -7.77 -3.93 -1.08
N GLN A 107 -8.55 -4.06 -2.16
CA GLN A 107 -8.19 -4.91 -3.30
C GLN A 107 -6.92 -4.43 -3.99
N ASP A 108 -6.78 -3.11 -4.20
CA ASP A 108 -5.57 -2.53 -4.81
C ASP A 108 -4.35 -2.66 -3.91
N MET A 109 -4.52 -2.46 -2.61
CA MET A 109 -3.44 -2.72 -1.66
C MET A 109 -3.02 -4.20 -1.69
N ASN A 110 -3.99 -5.12 -1.65
CA ASN A 110 -3.73 -6.56 -1.67
C ASN A 110 -3.00 -7.00 -2.96
N PHE A 111 -3.38 -6.43 -4.12
CA PHE A 111 -2.70 -6.69 -5.39
C PHE A 111 -1.17 -6.48 -5.28
N PHE A 112 -0.74 -5.36 -4.68
CA PHE A 112 0.68 -5.11 -4.47
C PHE A 112 1.29 -5.99 -3.38
N LEU A 113 0.55 -6.32 -2.32
CA LEU A 113 1.05 -7.17 -1.26
C LEU A 113 1.35 -8.61 -1.72
N MET A 114 0.62 -9.11 -2.72
CA MET A 114 0.87 -10.43 -3.34
C MET A 114 2.27 -10.54 -3.95
N PHE A 115 2.94 -9.42 -4.23
CA PHE A 115 4.32 -9.43 -4.72
C PHE A 115 5.34 -9.86 -3.66
N PHE A 116 4.95 -9.80 -2.37
CA PHE A 116 5.82 -10.15 -1.24
C PHE A 116 5.53 -11.54 -0.66
N HIS A 117 4.40 -12.18 -1.00
CA HIS A 117 3.97 -13.48 -0.44
C HIS A 117 4.91 -14.67 -0.70
N ASN A 118 5.88 -14.56 -1.62
CA ASN A 118 6.78 -15.67 -1.97
C ASN A 118 8.26 -15.40 -1.65
N GLU A 119 8.60 -14.27 -1.02
CA GLU A 119 10.00 -13.95 -0.70
C GLU A 119 10.36 -14.27 0.77
N VAL A 120 9.43 -14.86 1.53
CA VAL A 120 9.63 -15.25 2.94
C VAL A 120 10.12 -16.70 3.08
N VAL A 121 10.41 -17.39 1.96
CA VAL A 121 11.04 -18.72 1.99
C VAL A 121 12.35 -18.64 1.21
N ALA A 122 13.41 -18.26 1.91
CA ALA A 122 14.79 -18.52 1.54
C ALA A 122 15.46 -19.23 2.73
#